data_AF-A0A4T0FRU8-F1
#
_entry.id   AF-A0A4T0FRU8-F1
#
_cell.length_a   1.000
_cell.length_b   1.000
_cell.length_c   1.000
_cell.angle_alpha   90.00
_cell.angle_beta   90.00
_cell.angle_gamma   90.00
#
_symmetry.space_group_name_H-M   'P 1'
#
loop_
_entity.id
_entity.type
_entity.pdbx_description
1 polymer ?
#
loop_
_entity_poly.entity_id
_entity_poly.type
_entity_poly.pdbx_seq_one_letter_code
_entity_poly.pdbx_strand_id
1 'polypeptide(L)'
;MLGIRIARRVQTASRRIYSTLQAEPFDASPIAGSSPMHRGHVIVHTQIPPTDWPKKVNGLSEEYDNMSIDKELSDAGVLVGLAYNPGAAASDKKSCYVYPPMKETAGSSSQVLSALNEQRSSDAIHIYVCTHGNRDCRCADAGIPTVQSLRSEISERGIEDKVKVFEISHIGGHKWAANAIVFPHGDWYGNLRPWDASHFLTNILNGAIHWPHWRGRLGYDPALAVHASNARSLDLENSLGESKDAIHATESDIVQLQFRDAEGTQHAVQAVLGESLMNVGRRESLGNVEGVCDGKLECATCHMYFPASDSAEAASFLPRLKDEEDDMLQYAIGYDDGRSRLGCQIKVTPELANWCANGGVIDLPKY
;
A
#
# COMPACT_ATOMS: atom_id res chain seq x y z
N MET A 1 2.85 54.40 9.97
CA MET A 1 2.62 53.34 10.98
C MET A 1 1.45 52.42 10.58
N LEU A 2 1.39 51.97 9.32
CA LEU A 2 0.22 51.27 8.75
C LEU A 2 0.60 49.98 7.98
N GLY A 3 1.70 49.31 8.36
CA GLY A 3 2.24 48.15 7.63
C GLY A 3 2.21 46.82 8.39
N ILE A 4 1.81 46.78 9.67
CA ILE A 4 2.00 45.59 10.53
C ILE A 4 0.67 44.87 10.85
N ARG A 5 -0.49 45.42 10.48
CA ARG A 5 -1.80 44.83 10.84
C ARG A 5 -2.40 43.86 9.83
N ILE A 6 -1.91 43.79 8.59
CA ILE A 6 -2.49 42.90 7.56
C ILE A 6 -1.86 41.49 7.62
N ALA A 7 -0.57 41.37 7.91
CA ALA A 7 0.11 40.06 8.03
C ALA A 7 -0.45 39.17 9.16
N ARG A 8 -0.90 39.77 10.27
CA ARG A 8 -1.52 39.01 11.37
C ARG A 8 -2.90 38.46 11.03
N ARG A 9 -3.66 39.10 10.14
CA ARG A 9 -5.02 38.65 9.79
C ARG A 9 -5.01 37.42 8.85
N VAL A 10 -4.02 37.34 7.95
CA VAL A 10 -3.82 36.18 7.06
C VAL A 10 -3.31 34.95 7.83
N GLN A 11 -2.42 35.15 8.82
CA GLN A 11 -1.98 34.07 9.73
C GLN A 11 -3.13 33.54 10.61
N THR A 12 -4.03 34.41 11.09
CA THR A 12 -5.19 33.97 11.88
C THR A 12 -6.29 33.33 11.03
N ALA A 13 -6.44 33.71 9.76
CA ALA A 13 -7.39 33.08 8.85
C ALA A 13 -6.92 31.68 8.44
N SER A 14 -5.62 31.51 8.15
CA SER A 14 -5.04 30.18 7.90
C SER A 14 -5.21 29.27 9.12
N ARG A 15 -4.92 29.76 10.34
CA ARG A 15 -5.17 29.00 11.59
C ARG A 15 -6.65 28.65 11.84
N ARG A 16 -7.61 29.43 11.32
CA ARG A 16 -9.05 29.16 11.46
C ARG A 16 -9.60 28.17 10.43
N ILE A 17 -8.98 28.05 9.25
CA ILE A 17 -9.36 27.04 8.27
C ILE A 17 -8.84 25.66 8.72
N TYR A 18 -7.69 25.61 9.40
CA TYR A 18 -7.16 24.39 10.02
C TYR A 18 -7.90 23.92 11.28
N SER A 19 -8.70 24.77 11.94
CA SER A 19 -9.42 24.35 13.17
C SER A 19 -10.71 23.57 12.91
N THR A 20 -11.19 23.54 11.67
CA THR A 20 -12.38 22.76 11.25
C THR A 20 -12.03 21.43 10.57
N LEU A 21 -10.74 21.12 10.41
CA LEU A 21 -10.25 19.77 10.13
C LEU A 21 -9.73 19.10 11.40
N GLN A 22 -10.39 19.31 12.53
CA GLN A 22 -10.37 18.32 13.61
C GLN A 22 -11.27 17.15 13.21
N ALA A 23 -10.85 16.41 12.17
CA ALA A 23 -11.24 15.02 12.10
C ALA A 23 -10.45 14.34 13.23
N GLU A 24 -11.16 13.81 14.23
CA GLU A 24 -10.62 12.86 15.21
C GLU A 24 -9.69 11.84 14.52
N PRO A 25 -8.61 11.41 15.20
CA PRO A 25 -7.43 10.87 14.56
C PRO A 25 -7.70 9.46 14.04
N PHE A 26 -7.94 9.33 12.74
CA PHE A 26 -7.80 8.04 12.08
C PHE A 26 -6.30 7.74 11.90
N ASP A 27 -5.63 7.45 13.03
CA ASP A 27 -4.27 6.95 13.10
C ASP A 27 -4.27 5.45 12.78
N ALA A 28 -4.44 5.15 11.50
CA ALA A 28 -4.14 3.81 11.03
C ALA A 28 -2.64 3.70 10.79
N SER A 29 -1.97 2.95 11.66
CA SER A 29 -0.56 2.63 11.48
C SER A 29 -0.33 2.01 10.08
N PRO A 30 0.75 2.39 9.38
CA PRO A 30 1.05 1.86 8.05
C PRO A 30 1.12 0.33 8.10
N ILE A 31 0.73 -0.31 7.00
CA ILE A 31 0.93 -1.76 6.88
C ILE A 31 2.34 -2.00 6.36
N ALA A 32 3.30 -2.16 7.26
CA ALA A 32 4.62 -2.66 6.86
C ALA A 32 4.46 -4.00 6.10
N GLY A 33 5.29 -4.22 5.07
CA GLY A 33 5.21 -5.40 4.20
C GLY A 33 4.09 -5.37 3.16
N SER A 34 3.26 -4.33 3.09
CA SER A 34 2.20 -4.25 2.08
C SER A 34 2.62 -3.63 0.75
N SER A 35 3.88 -3.22 0.61
CA SER A 35 4.42 -2.82 -0.68
C SER A 35 4.48 -4.06 -1.60
N PRO A 36 3.96 -4.00 -2.82
CA PRO A 36 3.98 -5.14 -3.72
C PRO A 36 5.41 -5.48 -4.17
N MET A 37 5.71 -6.77 -4.28
CA MET A 37 7.01 -7.26 -4.72
C MET A 37 7.18 -7.03 -6.22
N HIS A 38 7.82 -5.92 -6.58
CA HIS A 38 8.14 -5.56 -7.97
C HIS A 38 9.63 -5.33 -8.15
N ARG A 39 10.11 -5.59 -9.37
CA ARG A 39 11.50 -5.37 -9.77
C ARG A 39 11.76 -3.92 -10.17
N GLY A 40 10.73 -3.23 -10.68
CA GLY A 40 10.88 -1.89 -11.22
C GLY A 40 9.55 -1.17 -11.39
N HIS A 41 9.63 0.13 -11.62
CA HIS A 41 8.47 0.94 -11.97
C HIS A 41 8.70 1.68 -13.29
N VAL A 42 7.65 1.75 -14.08
CA VAL A 42 7.53 2.63 -15.24
C VAL A 42 6.48 3.67 -14.93
N ILE A 43 6.82 4.94 -15.09
CA ILE A 43 5.87 6.03 -14.91
C ILE A 43 5.76 6.81 -16.21
N VAL A 44 4.57 6.80 -16.78
CA VAL A 44 4.20 7.59 -17.95
C VAL A 44 3.63 8.92 -17.47
N HIS A 45 4.17 10.04 -17.95
CA HIS A 45 3.67 11.36 -17.57
C HIS A 45 2.60 11.85 -18.54
N THR A 46 1.53 12.45 -18.01
CA THR A 46 0.44 13.08 -18.77
C THR A 46 0.24 14.53 -18.33
N GLN A 47 -0.27 15.37 -19.24
CA GLN A 47 -0.71 16.72 -18.94
C GLN A 47 -2.17 16.81 -18.49
N ILE A 48 -2.89 15.68 -18.49
CA ILE A 48 -4.29 15.62 -18.04
C ILE A 48 -4.29 15.60 -16.50
N PRO A 49 -4.93 16.56 -15.83
CA PRO A 49 -4.92 16.65 -14.37
C PRO A 49 -5.74 15.52 -13.73
N PRO A 50 -5.44 15.12 -12.48
CA PRO A 50 -6.15 14.04 -11.78
C PRO A 50 -7.66 14.24 -11.62
N THR A 51 -8.14 15.49 -11.65
CA THR A 51 -9.57 15.83 -11.61
C THR A 51 -10.34 15.28 -12.81
N ASP A 52 -9.65 15.07 -13.93
CA ASP A 52 -10.25 14.67 -15.20
C ASP A 52 -9.99 13.18 -15.50
N TRP A 53 -9.36 12.46 -14.58
CA TRP A 53 -9.06 11.04 -14.76
C TRP A 53 -10.30 10.16 -14.57
N PRO A 54 -10.64 9.27 -15.51
CA PRO A 54 -11.72 8.30 -15.34
C PRO A 54 -11.40 7.27 -14.23
N LYS A 55 -12.39 6.47 -13.82
CA LYS A 55 -12.21 5.42 -12.78
C LYS A 55 -11.06 4.45 -13.09
N LYS A 56 -10.90 4.10 -14.37
CA LYS A 56 -9.72 3.42 -14.91
C LYS A 56 -9.03 4.43 -15.81
N VAL A 57 -7.75 4.70 -15.59
CA VAL A 57 -6.98 5.72 -16.35
C VAL A 57 -6.68 5.31 -17.79
N ASN A 58 -7.20 4.17 -18.24
CA ASN A 58 -7.07 3.75 -19.63
C ASN A 58 -7.74 4.74 -20.58
N GLY A 59 -7.13 4.96 -21.74
CA GLY A 59 -7.56 5.94 -22.74
C GLY A 59 -7.04 7.36 -22.50
N LEU A 60 -6.26 7.61 -21.45
CA LEU A 60 -5.62 8.92 -21.21
C LEU A 60 -4.27 9.07 -21.92
N SER A 61 -3.60 7.97 -22.25
CA SER A 61 -2.35 7.94 -23.00
C SER A 61 -2.22 6.58 -23.68
N GLU A 62 -2.00 6.60 -24.99
CA GLU A 62 -1.76 5.39 -25.78
C GLU A 62 -0.50 4.65 -25.29
N GLU A 63 0.53 5.40 -24.90
CA GLU A 63 1.77 4.86 -24.34
C GLU A 63 1.51 4.14 -23.02
N TYR A 64 0.77 4.77 -22.09
CA TYR A 64 0.38 4.11 -20.85
C TYR A 64 -0.46 2.87 -21.11
N ASP A 65 -1.44 2.95 -22.00
CA ASP A 65 -2.32 1.82 -22.31
C ASP A 65 -1.52 0.63 -22.83
N ASN A 66 -0.65 0.86 -23.82
CA ASN A 66 0.21 -0.17 -24.39
C ASN A 66 1.13 -0.81 -23.35
N MET A 67 1.76 0.00 -22.48
CA MET A 67 2.67 -0.52 -21.45
C MET A 67 1.93 -1.22 -20.31
N SER A 68 0.73 -0.74 -19.94
CA SER A 68 -0.05 -1.29 -18.82
C SER A 68 -0.57 -2.70 -19.09
N ILE A 69 -0.75 -3.07 -20.36
CA ILE A 69 -1.18 -4.40 -20.80
C ILE A 69 -0.02 -5.26 -21.31
N ASP A 70 1.21 -4.75 -21.24
CA ASP A 70 2.39 -5.43 -21.74
C ASP A 70 2.75 -6.62 -20.85
N LYS A 71 2.59 -7.82 -21.40
CA LYS A 71 2.85 -9.08 -20.70
C LYS A 71 4.34 -9.25 -20.38
N GLU A 72 5.25 -8.74 -21.21
CA GLU A 72 6.68 -8.86 -21.00
C GLU A 72 7.14 -8.03 -19.80
N LEU A 73 6.56 -6.83 -19.62
CA LEU A 73 6.78 -5.99 -18.44
C LEU A 73 6.18 -6.62 -17.18
N SER A 74 4.94 -7.12 -17.28
CA SER A 74 4.25 -7.77 -16.17
C SER A 74 4.98 -9.03 -15.68
N ASP A 75 5.37 -9.92 -16.61
CA ASP A 75 6.12 -11.14 -16.32
C ASP A 75 7.51 -10.82 -15.71
N ALA A 76 8.09 -9.67 -16.06
CA ALA A 76 9.33 -9.17 -15.45
C ALA A 76 9.14 -8.48 -14.09
N GLY A 77 7.91 -8.42 -13.58
CA GLY A 77 7.56 -7.81 -12.30
C GLY A 77 7.66 -6.29 -12.30
N VAL A 78 7.37 -5.61 -13.42
CA VAL A 78 7.41 -4.16 -13.57
C VAL A 78 6.02 -3.56 -13.40
N LEU A 79 5.87 -2.61 -12.48
CA LEU A 79 4.62 -1.88 -12.28
C LEU A 79 4.56 -0.65 -13.17
N VAL A 80 3.44 -0.43 -13.87
CA VAL A 80 3.21 0.74 -14.73
C VAL A 80 2.24 1.70 -14.06
N GLY A 81 2.62 2.98 -13.96
CA GLY A 81 1.79 4.06 -13.42
C GLY A 81 1.66 5.24 -14.36
N LEU A 82 0.60 6.02 -14.19
CA LEU A 82 0.36 7.27 -14.93
C LEU A 82 0.45 8.44 -13.97
N ALA A 83 1.29 9.45 -14.25
CA ALA A 83 1.46 10.60 -13.37
C ALA A 83 1.20 11.93 -14.07
N TYR A 84 0.56 12.85 -13.38
CA TYR A 84 0.34 14.21 -13.86
C TYR A 84 1.64 15.03 -13.74
N ASN A 85 2.07 15.59 -14.87
CA ASN A 85 3.17 16.53 -14.94
C ASN A 85 2.84 17.63 -15.97
N PRO A 86 2.42 18.83 -15.54
CA PRO A 86 2.08 19.92 -16.46
C PRO A 86 3.29 20.45 -17.24
N GLY A 87 4.51 20.20 -16.75
CA GLY A 87 5.76 20.58 -17.41
C GLY A 87 6.33 19.50 -18.33
N ALA A 88 5.66 18.33 -18.45
CA ALA A 88 6.06 17.34 -19.45
C ALA A 88 5.91 17.96 -20.84
N ALA A 89 6.91 17.78 -21.72
CA ALA A 89 6.85 18.33 -23.07
C ALA A 89 5.56 17.87 -23.77
N ALA A 90 4.80 18.82 -24.32
CA ALA A 90 3.60 18.49 -25.08
C ALA A 90 4.00 17.60 -26.27
N SER A 91 3.43 16.39 -26.30
CA SER A 91 3.27 15.55 -27.49
C SER A 91 4.42 15.59 -28.50
N ASP A 92 5.42 14.75 -28.29
CA ASP A 92 6.21 14.15 -29.40
C ASP A 92 7.21 13.09 -28.93
N LYS A 93 7.51 13.03 -27.62
CA LYS A 93 8.36 11.97 -27.06
C LYS A 93 7.52 10.94 -26.33
N LYS A 94 7.25 9.80 -26.98
CA LYS A 94 6.71 8.55 -26.39
C LYS A 94 7.66 8.00 -25.33
N SER A 95 7.77 8.72 -24.22
CA SER A 95 8.80 8.54 -23.20
C SER A 95 8.15 8.29 -21.84
N CYS A 96 8.84 7.48 -21.06
CA CYS A 96 8.45 7.08 -19.71
C CYS A 96 9.67 7.23 -18.80
N TYR A 97 9.45 7.28 -17.49
CA TYR A 97 10.53 7.22 -16.52
C TYR A 97 10.63 5.81 -15.95
N VAL A 98 11.82 5.24 -16.01
CA VAL A 98 12.13 3.90 -15.49
C VAL A 98 12.87 4.03 -14.17
N TYR A 99 12.39 3.30 -13.16
CA TYR A 99 12.93 3.25 -11.80
C TYR A 99 13.30 1.82 -11.40
N PRO A 100 14.35 1.60 -10.59
CA PRO A 100 15.13 2.60 -9.82
C PRO A 100 16.07 3.59 -10.53
N PRO A 101 16.60 3.35 -11.75
CA PRO A 101 17.65 4.20 -12.33
C PRO A 101 17.29 5.66 -12.61
N MET A 102 16.01 6.02 -12.49
CA MET A 102 15.45 7.36 -12.71
C MET A 102 15.73 7.86 -14.12
N LYS A 103 15.57 6.99 -15.13
CA LYS A 103 15.96 7.28 -16.52
C LYS A 103 14.75 7.48 -17.42
N GLU A 104 14.75 8.59 -18.15
CA GLU A 104 13.81 8.80 -19.25
C GLU A 104 14.15 7.83 -20.39
N THR A 105 13.18 7.01 -20.76
CA THR A 105 13.33 5.89 -21.69
C THR A 105 12.18 5.89 -22.69
N ALA A 106 12.46 5.55 -23.94
CA ALA A 106 11.41 5.35 -24.93
C ALA A 106 10.52 4.16 -24.53
N GLY A 107 9.21 4.28 -24.77
CA GLY A 107 8.18 3.39 -24.23
C GLY A 107 8.10 1.96 -24.80
N SER A 108 9.20 1.37 -25.26
CA SER A 108 9.21 -0.06 -25.66
C SER A 108 9.72 -0.96 -24.53
N SER A 109 9.14 -2.15 -24.42
CA SER A 109 9.41 -3.15 -23.36
C SER A 109 10.90 -3.50 -23.28
N SER A 110 11.52 -3.79 -24.43
CA SER A 110 12.97 -4.07 -24.52
C SER A 110 13.86 -2.95 -23.97
N GLN A 111 13.52 -1.69 -24.26
CA GLN A 111 14.28 -0.53 -23.79
C GLN A 111 14.07 -0.30 -22.30
N VAL A 112 12.84 -0.47 -21.80
CA VAL A 112 12.53 -0.40 -20.37
C VAL A 112 13.30 -1.46 -19.59
N LEU A 113 13.26 -2.73 -20.05
CA LEU A 113 13.95 -3.83 -19.38
C LEU A 113 15.47 -3.66 -19.40
N SER A 114 16.02 -3.09 -20.48
CA SER A 114 17.43 -2.68 -20.53
C SER A 114 17.72 -1.58 -19.50
N ALA A 115 16.87 -0.54 -19.47
CA ALA A 115 17.05 0.62 -18.60
C ALA A 115 16.99 0.27 -17.11
N LEU A 116 16.22 -0.76 -16.71
CA LEU A 116 16.15 -1.22 -15.31
C LEU A 116 17.49 -1.64 -14.71
N ASN A 117 18.45 -2.07 -15.54
CA ASN A 117 19.75 -2.55 -15.08
C ASN A 117 20.84 -1.47 -15.17
N GLU A 118 20.48 -0.24 -15.55
CA GLU A 118 21.43 0.86 -15.68
C GLU A 118 21.74 1.51 -14.32
N GLN A 119 22.82 2.28 -14.29
CA GLN A 119 23.16 3.09 -13.13
C GLN A 119 22.24 4.31 -13.02
N ARG A 120 22.10 4.80 -11.78
CA ARG A 120 21.31 5.99 -11.46
C ARG A 120 21.78 7.19 -12.31
N SER A 121 20.82 7.90 -12.90
CA SER A 121 21.08 9.03 -13.79
C SER A 121 21.07 10.41 -13.11
N SER A 122 20.46 10.51 -11.91
CA SER A 122 20.17 11.79 -11.25
C SER A 122 20.14 11.63 -9.74
N ASP A 123 20.71 12.59 -9.02
CA ASP A 123 20.67 12.66 -7.55
C ASP A 123 19.36 13.25 -7.00
N ALA A 124 18.45 13.71 -7.87
CA ALA A 124 17.15 14.21 -7.47
C ALA A 124 16.29 13.12 -6.79
N ILE A 125 15.33 13.57 -5.98
CA ILE A 125 14.32 12.77 -5.31
C ILE A 125 12.99 12.99 -6.01
N HIS A 126 12.35 11.91 -6.45
CA HIS A 126 11.00 11.97 -7.01
C HIS A 126 10.00 11.36 -6.02
N ILE A 127 8.96 12.13 -5.69
CA ILE A 127 7.88 11.71 -4.80
C ILE A 127 6.61 11.65 -5.64
N TYR A 128 6.03 10.46 -5.75
CA TYR A 128 4.76 10.24 -6.43
C TYR A 128 3.69 9.99 -5.39
N VAL A 129 2.65 10.83 -5.34
CA VAL A 129 1.55 10.72 -4.37
C VAL A 129 0.25 10.43 -5.11
N CYS A 130 -0.46 9.39 -4.69
CA CYS A 130 -1.73 9.02 -5.30
C CYS A 130 -2.82 10.04 -4.97
N THR A 131 -3.44 10.63 -6.01
CA THR A 131 -4.55 11.60 -5.88
C THR A 131 -5.79 11.20 -6.68
N HIS A 132 -5.87 9.95 -7.13
CA HIS A 132 -6.93 9.47 -8.03
C HIS A 132 -8.29 9.25 -7.33
N GLY A 133 -9.07 10.34 -7.22
CA GLY A 133 -10.36 10.35 -6.51
C GLY A 133 -11.48 9.50 -7.11
N ASN A 134 -11.46 9.24 -8.42
CA ASN A 134 -12.49 8.43 -9.09
C ASN A 134 -12.32 6.93 -8.87
N ARG A 135 -11.10 6.48 -8.51
CA ARG A 135 -10.83 5.09 -8.13
C ARG A 135 -11.06 4.85 -6.64
N ASP A 136 -10.57 5.76 -5.80
CA ASP A 136 -10.81 5.80 -4.36
C ASP A 136 -10.87 7.26 -3.90
N CYS A 137 -12.03 7.70 -3.39
CA CYS A 137 -12.24 9.09 -2.96
C CYS A 137 -11.24 9.52 -1.88
N ARG A 138 -10.83 8.61 -1.00
CA ARG A 138 -9.86 8.89 0.07
C ARG A 138 -8.50 9.32 -0.47
N CYS A 139 -8.11 8.81 -1.64
CA CYS A 139 -6.88 9.24 -2.30
C CYS A 139 -6.94 10.71 -2.72
N ALA A 140 -8.09 11.20 -3.17
CA ALA A 140 -8.26 12.63 -3.41
C ALA A 140 -8.31 13.41 -2.09
N ASP A 141 -9.12 12.96 -1.13
CA ASP A 141 -9.34 13.67 0.13
C ASP A 141 -8.07 13.85 0.97
N ALA A 142 -7.21 12.83 1.04
CA ALA A 142 -5.94 12.89 1.77
C ALA A 142 -4.73 13.22 0.88
N GLY A 143 -4.70 12.75 -0.37
CA GLY A 143 -3.57 12.89 -1.28
C GLY A 143 -3.39 14.32 -1.79
N ILE A 144 -4.46 14.97 -2.24
CA ILE A 144 -4.40 16.34 -2.77
C ILE A 144 -3.85 17.32 -1.73
N PRO A 145 -4.36 17.40 -0.48
CA PRO A 145 -3.81 18.32 0.50
C PRO A 145 -2.38 17.93 0.92
N THR A 146 -2.01 16.64 0.89
CA THR A 146 -0.64 16.19 1.15
C THR A 146 0.33 16.70 0.09
N VAL A 147 -0.02 16.59 -1.20
CA VAL A 147 0.77 17.13 -2.32
C VAL A 147 0.93 18.64 -2.20
N GLN A 148 -0.15 19.35 -1.88
CA GLN A 148 -0.11 20.80 -1.68
C GLN A 148 0.85 21.20 -0.55
N SER A 149 0.80 20.50 0.58
CA SER A 149 1.69 20.77 1.71
C SER A 149 3.16 20.45 1.39
N LEU A 150 3.43 19.35 0.67
CA LEU A 150 4.78 19.02 0.22
C LEU A 150 5.32 20.09 -0.74
N ARG A 151 4.51 20.56 -1.70
CA ARG A 151 4.90 21.62 -2.63
C ARG A 151 5.19 22.94 -1.91
N SER A 152 4.39 23.32 -0.91
CA SER A 152 4.63 24.51 -0.08
C SER A 152 5.95 24.41 0.66
N GLU A 153 6.18 23.30 1.37
CA GLU A 153 7.42 23.08 2.13
C GLU A 153 8.68 23.03 1.24
N ILE A 154 8.60 22.42 0.06
CA ILE A 154 9.71 22.40 -0.91
C ILE A 154 10.05 23.83 -1.35
N SER A 155 9.04 24.65 -1.64
CA SER A 155 9.27 26.01 -2.10
C SER A 155 9.76 26.95 -1.00
N GLU A 156 9.19 26.82 0.21
CA GLU A 156 9.64 27.57 1.38
C GLU A 156 11.10 27.25 1.76
N ARG A 157 11.55 26.01 1.51
CA ARG A 157 12.94 25.57 1.73
C ARG A 157 13.88 25.86 0.56
N GLY A 158 13.37 26.24 -0.61
CA GLY A 158 14.17 26.49 -1.81
C GLY A 158 14.89 25.24 -2.34
N ILE A 159 14.23 24.07 -2.30
CA ILE A 159 14.80 22.77 -2.69
C ILE A 159 14.12 22.16 -3.94
N GLU A 160 13.53 23.01 -4.79
CA GLU A 160 12.82 22.59 -6.01
C GLU A 160 13.74 21.90 -7.04
N ASP A 161 15.04 22.14 -6.99
CA ASP A 161 16.06 21.49 -7.81
C ASP A 161 16.34 20.05 -7.35
N LYS A 162 16.19 19.77 -6.04
CA LYS A 162 16.49 18.48 -5.43
C LYS A 162 15.29 17.55 -5.33
N VAL A 163 14.09 18.09 -5.08
CA VAL A 163 12.88 17.30 -4.83
C VAL A 163 11.77 17.66 -5.81
N LYS A 164 11.25 16.66 -6.51
CA LYS A 164 10.09 16.79 -7.41
C LYS A 164 8.91 16.00 -6.87
N VAL A 165 7.73 16.61 -6.83
CA VAL A 165 6.48 15.99 -6.34
C VAL A 165 5.46 15.92 -7.47
N PHE A 166 5.00 14.71 -7.74
CA PHE A 166 4.03 14.40 -8.79
C PHE A 166 2.79 13.73 -8.21
N GLU A 167 1.68 13.96 -8.89
CA GLU A 167 0.42 13.27 -8.61
C GLU A 167 0.35 12.04 -9.51
N ILE A 168 0.08 10.86 -8.94
CA ILE A 168 0.06 9.59 -9.67
C ILE A 168 -1.31 8.92 -9.61
N SER A 169 -1.60 8.12 -10.63
CA SER A 169 -2.72 7.19 -10.67
C SER A 169 -2.66 6.23 -9.50
N HIS A 170 -3.76 5.49 -9.31
CA HIS A 170 -3.81 4.52 -8.25
C HIS A 170 -2.69 3.47 -8.34
N ILE A 171 -1.92 3.33 -7.26
CA ILE A 171 -0.77 2.41 -7.13
C ILE A 171 -1.02 1.27 -6.11
N GLY A 172 -2.21 1.23 -5.49
CA GLY A 172 -2.64 0.12 -4.62
C GLY A 172 -2.20 0.17 -3.14
N GLY A 173 -2.87 -0.62 -2.29
CA GLY A 173 -2.47 -0.91 -0.91
C GLY A 173 -2.67 0.22 0.12
N HIS A 174 -3.63 1.11 -0.09
CA HIS A 174 -3.87 2.27 0.77
C HIS A 174 -4.57 1.87 2.08
N LYS A 175 -3.84 1.82 3.20
CA LYS A 175 -4.47 1.75 4.55
C LYS A 175 -4.93 3.15 5.03
N TRP A 176 -5.77 3.78 4.22
CA TRP A 176 -6.50 5.06 4.40
C TRP A 176 -5.99 6.32 3.69
N ALA A 177 -4.94 6.22 2.87
CA ALA A 177 -4.40 7.27 1.94
C ALA A 177 -3.99 8.58 2.66
N ALA A 178 -3.01 9.37 2.23
CA ALA A 178 -2.28 9.37 0.96
C ALA A 178 -1.23 8.26 0.87
N ASN A 179 -1.16 7.58 -0.28
CA ASN A 179 -0.10 6.62 -0.60
C ASN A 179 0.95 7.31 -1.47
N ALA A 180 2.24 7.10 -1.18
CA ALA A 180 3.34 7.70 -1.92
C ALA A 180 4.49 6.72 -2.17
N ILE A 181 5.22 6.94 -3.26
CA ILE A 181 6.46 6.23 -3.59
C ILE A 181 7.58 7.27 -3.72
N VAL A 182 8.72 7.01 -3.07
CA VAL A 182 9.90 7.88 -3.09
C VAL A 182 11.07 7.18 -3.79
N PHE A 183 11.53 7.77 -4.89
CA PHE A 183 12.73 7.35 -5.61
C PHE A 183 13.91 8.24 -5.27
N PRO A 184 15.15 7.70 -5.27
CA PRO A 184 15.62 6.50 -6.00
C PRO A 184 15.35 5.16 -5.30
N HIS A 185 15.20 5.15 -3.98
CA HIS A 185 15.15 3.90 -3.21
C HIS A 185 13.89 3.06 -3.47
N GLY A 186 12.82 3.69 -3.95
CA GLY A 186 11.54 3.04 -4.19
C GLY A 186 10.81 2.73 -2.88
N ASP A 187 10.91 3.63 -1.89
CA ASP A 187 10.24 3.49 -0.61
C ASP A 187 8.76 3.83 -0.72
N TRP A 188 7.91 2.93 -0.23
CA TRP A 188 6.46 3.07 -0.20
C TRP A 188 6.01 3.60 1.15
N TYR A 189 5.14 4.60 1.13
CA TYR A 189 4.58 5.23 2.31
C TYR A 189 3.06 5.28 2.21
N GLY A 190 2.34 4.89 3.26
CA GLY A 190 0.88 5.00 3.31
C GLY A 190 0.43 5.90 4.43
N ASN A 191 -0.79 6.41 4.30
CA ASN A 191 -1.43 7.27 5.30
C ASN A 191 -0.69 8.59 5.55
N LEU A 192 0.10 9.08 4.59
CA LEU A 192 0.73 10.40 4.69
C LEU A 192 -0.35 11.49 4.78
N ARG A 193 -0.05 12.53 5.55
CA ARG A 193 -0.91 13.68 5.79
C ARG A 193 -0.17 15.00 5.53
N PRO A 194 -0.93 16.11 5.38
CA PRO A 194 -0.31 17.44 5.23
C PRO A 194 0.68 17.77 6.36
N TRP A 195 0.36 17.41 7.60
CA TRP A 195 1.21 17.68 8.76
C TRP A 195 2.51 16.85 8.81
N ASP A 196 2.62 15.77 8.04
CA ASP A 196 3.85 14.99 7.97
C ASP A 196 4.91 15.63 7.07
N ALA A 197 4.51 16.53 6.15
CA ALA A 197 5.35 17.03 5.06
C ALA A 197 6.73 17.52 5.52
N SER A 198 6.77 18.29 6.61
CA SER A 198 8.01 18.88 7.12
C SER A 198 9.02 17.83 7.63
N HIS A 199 8.56 16.87 8.43
CA HIS A 199 9.42 15.79 8.96
C HIS A 199 9.74 14.76 7.89
N PHE A 200 8.77 14.42 7.05
CA PHE A 200 8.93 13.52 5.93
C PHE A 200 10.04 13.99 4.97
N LEU A 201 9.98 15.26 4.52
CA LEU A 201 11.00 15.85 3.64
C LEU A 201 12.38 15.86 4.31
N THR A 202 12.44 16.14 5.61
CA THR A 202 13.71 16.14 6.34
C THR A 202 14.35 14.75 6.37
N ASN A 203 13.58 13.69 6.61
CA ASN A 203 14.11 12.33 6.63
C ASN A 203 14.62 11.91 5.25
N ILE A 204 13.82 12.07 4.20
CA ILE A 204 14.18 11.63 2.86
C ILE A 204 15.40 12.38 2.31
N LEU A 205 15.56 13.68 2.61
CA LEU A 205 16.71 14.48 2.19
C LEU A 205 18.02 14.01 2.85
N ASN A 206 17.94 13.46 4.05
CA ASN A 206 19.08 12.87 4.75
C ASN A 206 19.31 11.40 4.36
N GLY A 207 18.53 10.86 3.40
CA GLY A 207 18.59 9.44 3.01
C GLY A 207 18.00 8.49 4.05
N ALA A 208 17.27 8.99 5.05
CA ALA A 208 16.66 8.21 6.11
C ALA A 208 15.21 7.82 5.78
N ILE A 209 14.76 6.69 6.34
CA ILE A 209 13.38 6.22 6.19
C ILE A 209 12.44 7.04 7.09
N HIS A 210 11.29 7.42 6.54
CA HIS A 210 10.21 7.98 7.35
C HIS A 210 9.32 6.86 7.94
N TRP A 211 9.83 6.24 8.99
CA TRP A 211 9.23 5.06 9.64
C TRP A 211 7.73 5.15 9.97
N PRO A 212 7.15 6.28 10.43
CA PRO A 212 5.74 6.34 10.81
C PRO A 212 4.76 5.96 9.71
N HIS A 213 5.16 6.04 8.44
CA HIS A 213 4.30 5.77 7.29
C HIS A 213 4.87 4.69 6.37
N TRP A 214 6.05 4.15 6.67
CA TRP A 214 6.77 3.26 5.76
C TRP A 214 6.12 1.88 5.65
N ARG A 215 5.96 1.42 4.41
CA ARG A 215 5.27 0.17 4.05
C ARG A 215 6.20 -0.88 3.45
N GLY A 216 7.36 -0.48 2.97
CA GLY A 216 8.32 -1.35 2.29
C GLY A 216 9.10 -0.61 1.23
N ARG A 217 10.04 -1.32 0.61
CA ARG A 217 10.95 -0.78 -0.39
C ARG A 217 10.93 -1.66 -1.63
N LEU A 218 11.08 -1.06 -2.80
CA LEU A 218 11.21 -1.78 -4.06
C LEU A 218 12.33 -2.83 -3.98
N GLY A 219 12.04 -4.05 -4.43
CA GLY A 219 12.97 -5.18 -4.36
C GLY A 219 13.18 -5.78 -2.97
N TYR A 220 12.53 -5.27 -1.92
CA TYR A 220 12.52 -5.91 -0.61
C TYR A 220 11.37 -6.91 -0.50
N ASP A 221 11.65 -8.04 0.14
CA ASP A 221 10.64 -9.01 0.54
C ASP A 221 9.69 -8.39 1.59
N PRO A 222 8.36 -8.54 1.44
CA PRO A 222 7.36 -8.11 2.42
C PRO A 222 7.65 -8.48 3.88
N ALA A 223 8.08 -9.71 4.17
CA ALA A 223 8.35 -10.13 5.55
C ALA A 223 9.56 -9.39 6.12
N LEU A 224 10.62 -9.24 5.32
CA LEU A 224 11.78 -8.41 5.69
C LEU A 224 11.40 -6.95 5.92
N ALA A 225 10.48 -6.38 5.13
CA ALA A 225 9.97 -5.03 5.35
C ALA A 225 9.20 -4.90 6.68
N VAL A 226 8.44 -5.92 7.09
CA VAL A 226 7.80 -5.95 8.42
C VAL A 226 8.87 -5.95 9.53
N HIS A 227 9.85 -6.84 9.43
CA HIS A 227 10.95 -6.91 10.41
C HIS A 227 11.71 -5.58 10.51
N ALA A 228 12.05 -4.98 9.36
CA ALA A 228 12.73 -3.70 9.30
C ALA A 228 11.94 -2.56 9.95
N SER A 229 10.63 -2.49 9.70
CA SER A 229 9.74 -1.48 10.29
C SER A 229 9.68 -1.59 11.80
N ASN A 230 9.67 -2.81 12.33
CA ASN A 230 9.68 -3.07 13.77
C ASN A 230 11.02 -2.73 14.43
N ALA A 231 12.13 -3.02 13.76
CA ALA A 231 13.48 -2.76 14.28
C ALA A 231 13.91 -1.29 14.16
N ARG A 232 13.29 -0.51 13.25
CA ARG A 232 13.63 0.89 12.92
C ARG A 232 15.12 1.16 12.63
N SER A 233 15.90 0.11 12.35
CA SER A 233 17.38 0.15 12.38
C SER A 233 18.03 0.05 11.00
N LEU A 234 17.30 0.29 9.91
CA LEU A 234 17.93 0.27 8.57
C LEU A 234 18.72 1.56 8.24
N ASP A 235 18.57 2.61 9.04
CA ASP A 235 19.25 3.89 8.78
C ASP A 235 20.58 3.96 9.53
N LEU A 236 21.64 3.37 8.93
CA LEU A 236 23.02 3.89 8.82
C LEU A 236 24.00 2.73 8.60
N GLU A 237 24.58 2.65 7.41
CA GLU A 237 25.83 1.89 7.16
C GLU A 237 27.07 2.50 7.87
N ASN A 238 26.92 3.27 8.96
CA ASN A 238 28.06 3.87 9.67
C ASN A 238 27.81 4.23 11.14
N SER A 239 27.22 3.33 11.93
CA SER A 239 27.36 3.38 13.39
C SER A 239 27.44 1.99 13.99
N LEU A 240 28.66 1.65 14.41
CA LEU A 240 29.08 0.59 15.33
C LEU A 240 27.98 -0.04 16.20
N GLY A 241 27.76 -1.35 16.04
CA GLY A 241 27.04 -2.24 16.98
C GLY A 241 25.54 -1.97 17.05
N GLU A 242 24.64 -2.90 16.77
CA GLU A 242 24.58 -4.25 17.32
C GLU A 242 23.83 -5.17 16.33
N SER A 243 24.26 -6.43 16.30
CA SER A 243 23.56 -7.52 15.62
C SER A 243 22.69 -8.26 16.65
N LYS A 244 21.52 -8.72 16.18
CA LYS A 244 20.54 -9.65 16.80
C LYS A 244 19.55 -8.92 17.74
N ASP A 245 18.23 -9.01 17.53
CA ASP A 245 17.48 -10.26 17.42
C ASP A 245 16.39 -10.24 16.31
N ALA A 246 16.47 -11.23 15.41
CA ALA A 246 15.28 -11.71 14.72
C ALA A 246 14.43 -12.48 15.75
N ILE A 247 13.17 -12.11 15.89
CA ILE A 247 12.22 -12.88 16.69
C ILE A 247 12.07 -14.24 15.99
N HIS A 248 12.76 -15.24 16.52
CA HIS A 248 12.36 -16.62 16.35
C HIS A 248 10.95 -16.75 16.93
N ALA A 249 9.96 -17.08 16.10
CA ALA A 249 8.76 -17.73 16.62
C ALA A 249 9.26 -18.96 17.39
N THR A 250 8.92 -19.03 18.67
CA THR A 250 9.27 -20.19 19.48
C THR A 250 8.32 -21.34 19.13
N GLU A 251 8.69 -22.60 19.32
CA GLU A 251 7.78 -23.75 19.10
C GLU A 251 6.43 -23.58 19.84
N SER A 252 6.37 -22.75 20.88
CA SER A 252 5.15 -22.40 21.63
C SER A 252 4.14 -21.50 20.91
N ASP A 253 4.48 -20.92 19.74
CA ASP A 253 3.59 -20.01 19.00
C ASP A 253 2.87 -20.70 17.82
N ILE A 254 3.14 -22.00 17.61
CA ILE A 254 2.54 -22.81 16.55
C ILE A 254 1.31 -23.54 17.10
N VAL A 255 0.18 -23.37 16.42
CA VAL A 255 -1.08 -24.04 16.73
C VAL A 255 -1.56 -24.86 15.53
N GLN A 256 -2.36 -25.89 15.80
CA GLN A 256 -3.00 -26.71 14.78
C GLN A 256 -4.40 -26.16 14.47
N LEU A 257 -4.69 -25.96 13.18
CA LEU A 257 -6.01 -25.58 12.68
C LEU A 257 -6.54 -26.67 11.75
N GLN A 258 -7.86 -26.74 11.64
CA GLN A 258 -8.54 -27.68 10.76
C GLN A 258 -9.35 -26.94 9.71
N PHE A 259 -9.06 -27.24 8.44
CA PHE A 259 -9.81 -26.77 7.29
C PHE A 259 -10.53 -27.92 6.60
N ARG A 260 -11.62 -27.62 5.89
CA ARG A 260 -12.29 -28.59 5.02
C ARG A 260 -12.54 -27.96 3.66
N ASP A 261 -12.07 -28.63 2.60
CA ASP A 261 -12.31 -28.19 1.23
C ASP A 261 -13.72 -28.55 0.75
N ALA A 262 -14.05 -28.09 -0.46
CA ALA A 262 -15.37 -28.29 -1.06
C ALA A 262 -15.66 -29.75 -1.44
N GLU A 263 -14.63 -30.57 -1.56
CA GLU A 263 -14.71 -32.02 -1.75
C GLU A 263 -14.95 -32.76 -0.42
N GLY A 264 -14.88 -32.05 0.71
CA GLY A 264 -15.09 -32.57 2.05
C GLY A 264 -13.82 -33.12 2.70
N THR A 265 -12.66 -32.96 2.07
CA THR A 265 -11.36 -33.40 2.61
C THR A 265 -10.93 -32.45 3.72
N GLN A 266 -10.51 -33.01 4.85
CA GLN A 266 -9.98 -32.24 5.97
C GLN A 266 -8.47 -32.04 5.84
N HIS A 267 -8.02 -30.82 6.10
CA HIS A 267 -6.63 -30.40 6.06
C HIS A 267 -6.21 -29.89 7.45
N ALA A 268 -5.32 -30.64 8.09
CA ALA A 268 -4.70 -30.24 9.35
C ALA A 268 -3.44 -29.45 9.05
N VAL A 269 -3.40 -28.18 9.48
CA VAL A 269 -2.31 -27.26 9.14
C VAL A 269 -1.71 -26.62 10.37
N GLN A 270 -0.42 -26.29 10.29
CA GLN A 270 0.26 -25.53 11.32
C GLN A 270 0.09 -24.05 11.03
N ALA A 271 -0.31 -23.27 12.03
CA ALA A 271 -0.52 -21.84 11.93
C ALA A 271 0.22 -21.12 13.06
N VAL A 272 0.74 -19.94 12.78
CA VAL A 272 1.42 -19.11 13.80
C VAL A 272 0.40 -18.17 14.42
N LEU A 273 0.38 -18.05 15.75
CA LEU A 273 -0.46 -17.08 16.45
C LEU A 273 -0.25 -15.66 15.88
N GLY A 274 -1.34 -14.96 15.57
CA GLY A 274 -1.33 -13.62 14.96
C GLY A 274 -1.24 -13.59 13.42
N GLU A 275 -0.95 -14.71 12.75
CA GLU A 275 -1.07 -14.85 11.30
C GLU A 275 -2.55 -14.68 10.86
N SER A 276 -2.83 -14.24 9.63
CA SER A 276 -4.21 -14.26 9.11
C SER A 276 -4.55 -15.62 8.51
N LEU A 277 -5.82 -16.03 8.56
CA LEU A 277 -6.24 -17.29 7.95
C LEU A 277 -6.04 -17.31 6.43
N MET A 278 -6.10 -16.15 5.77
CA MET A 278 -5.70 -16.03 4.37
C MET A 278 -4.22 -16.43 4.13
N ASN A 279 -3.30 -15.99 4.99
CA ASN A 279 -1.88 -16.31 4.84
C ASN A 279 -1.60 -17.78 5.14
N VAL A 280 -2.28 -18.33 6.16
CA VAL A 280 -2.26 -19.79 6.45
C VAL A 280 -2.73 -20.56 5.21
N GLY A 281 -3.89 -20.20 4.65
CA GLY A 281 -4.45 -20.86 3.47
C GLY A 281 -3.52 -20.81 2.26
N ARG A 282 -2.92 -19.65 1.97
CA ARG A 282 -1.94 -19.51 0.88
C ARG A 282 -0.69 -20.36 1.10
N ARG A 283 -0.09 -20.28 2.28
CA ARG A 283 1.16 -20.97 2.61
C ARG A 283 1.00 -22.48 2.53
N GLU A 284 -0.14 -22.97 2.99
CA GLU A 284 -0.50 -24.39 2.99
C GLU A 284 -1.17 -24.83 1.68
N SER A 285 -1.28 -23.93 0.69
CA SER A 285 -1.91 -24.20 -0.61
C SER A 285 -3.32 -24.77 -0.50
N LEU A 286 -4.09 -24.30 0.49
CA LEU A 286 -5.50 -24.65 0.67
C LEU A 286 -6.29 -23.98 -0.47
N GLY A 287 -6.77 -24.81 -1.40
CA GLY A 287 -7.39 -24.37 -2.66
C GLY A 287 -8.48 -23.31 -2.46
N ASN A 288 -8.58 -22.39 -3.43
CA ASN A 288 -9.52 -21.27 -3.50
C ASN A 288 -9.30 -20.11 -2.50
N VAL A 289 -8.31 -20.21 -1.59
CA VAL A 289 -7.88 -19.07 -0.76
C VAL A 289 -6.81 -18.27 -1.48
N GLU A 290 -7.23 -17.47 -2.47
CA GLU A 290 -6.30 -16.65 -3.27
C GLU A 290 -5.92 -15.36 -2.56
N GLY A 291 -6.91 -14.69 -1.96
CA GLY A 291 -6.76 -13.40 -1.30
C GLY A 291 -6.11 -12.31 -2.15
N VAL A 292 -6.41 -12.22 -3.45
CA VAL A 292 -5.69 -11.41 -4.47
C VAL A 292 -5.37 -9.97 -4.08
N CYS A 293 -6.21 -9.33 -3.27
CA CYS A 293 -5.93 -7.98 -2.76
C CYS A 293 -4.85 -7.93 -1.67
N ASP A 294 -4.33 -9.08 -1.22
CA ASP A 294 -3.41 -9.25 -0.10
C ASP A 294 -3.98 -8.75 1.24
N GLY A 295 -5.25 -9.11 1.51
CA GLY A 295 -5.93 -8.81 2.76
C GLY A 295 -6.27 -7.34 3.00
N LYS A 296 -6.46 -6.59 1.92
CA LYS A 296 -6.74 -5.15 1.92
C LYS A 296 -8.24 -4.81 1.91
N LEU A 297 -9.10 -5.83 2.03
CA LEU A 297 -10.56 -5.68 2.03
C LEU A 297 -11.12 -5.07 0.73
N GLU A 298 -10.54 -5.47 -0.41
CA GLU A 298 -10.93 -5.00 -1.74
C GLU A 298 -11.32 -6.14 -2.69
N CYS A 299 -11.31 -7.37 -2.19
CA CYS A 299 -11.78 -8.56 -2.88
C CYS A 299 -12.40 -9.54 -1.89
N ALA A 300 -13.16 -10.51 -2.40
CA ALA A 300 -13.71 -11.60 -1.61
C ALA A 300 -13.00 -12.96 -1.84
N THR A 301 -11.83 -13.00 -2.49
CA THR A 301 -11.17 -14.26 -2.86
C THR A 301 -10.41 -14.95 -1.72
N CYS A 302 -10.57 -14.47 -0.48
CA CYS A 302 -10.13 -15.18 0.73
C CYS A 302 -11.33 -15.64 1.57
N HIS A 303 -12.48 -15.78 0.92
CA HIS A 303 -13.74 -16.19 1.53
C HIS A 303 -13.61 -17.58 2.19
N MET A 304 -14.19 -17.72 3.39
CA MET A 304 -14.24 -18.95 4.17
C MET A 304 -15.55 -18.96 4.97
N TYR A 305 -16.02 -20.15 5.37
CA TYR A 305 -17.19 -20.29 6.23
C TYR A 305 -16.85 -20.75 7.64
N PHE A 306 -17.66 -20.26 8.58
CA PHE A 306 -17.61 -20.55 10.00
C PHE A 306 -19.00 -21.01 10.50
N PRO A 307 -19.15 -21.37 11.79
CA PRO A 307 -20.47 -21.43 12.41
C PRO A 307 -21.22 -20.10 12.26
N ALA A 308 -22.55 -20.13 12.37
CA ALA A 308 -23.40 -18.94 12.21
C ALA A 308 -22.89 -17.79 13.11
N SER A 309 -22.76 -16.59 12.54
CA SER A 309 -22.06 -15.43 13.13
C SER A 309 -22.77 -14.85 14.35
N ASP A 310 -24.06 -15.11 14.48
CA ASP A 310 -24.90 -14.77 15.62
C ASP A 310 -24.87 -15.82 16.74
N SER A 311 -24.21 -16.97 16.50
CA SER A 311 -24.07 -18.03 17.50
C SER A 311 -23.07 -17.64 18.60
N ALA A 312 -23.34 -18.11 19.82
CA ALA A 312 -22.42 -17.96 20.95
C ALA A 312 -21.06 -18.65 20.68
N GLU A 313 -21.05 -19.68 19.85
CA GLU A 313 -19.85 -20.39 19.43
C GLU A 313 -18.96 -19.49 18.57
N ALA A 314 -19.47 -18.94 17.48
CA ALA A 314 -18.74 -18.02 16.61
C ALA A 314 -18.23 -16.79 17.37
N ALA A 315 -19.07 -16.19 18.22
CA ALA A 315 -18.72 -15.02 19.02
C ALA A 315 -17.57 -15.26 20.02
N SER A 316 -17.25 -16.51 20.35
CA SER A 316 -16.18 -16.84 21.29
C SER A 316 -14.76 -16.72 20.70
N PHE A 317 -14.61 -16.79 19.37
CA PHE A 317 -13.31 -16.75 18.70
C PHE A 317 -13.25 -15.85 17.46
N LEU A 318 -14.40 -15.50 16.85
CA LEU A 318 -14.42 -14.58 15.72
C LEU A 318 -14.50 -13.13 16.19
N PRO A 319 -13.73 -12.21 15.59
CA PRO A 319 -13.98 -10.79 15.76
C PRO A 319 -15.34 -10.43 15.17
N ARG A 320 -15.98 -9.38 15.74
CA ARG A 320 -17.22 -8.82 15.21
C ARG A 320 -17.08 -8.52 13.72
N LEU A 321 -18.08 -8.94 12.94
CA LEU A 321 -18.19 -8.59 11.52
C LEU A 321 -18.32 -7.07 11.39
N LYS A 322 -17.46 -6.47 10.57
CA LYS A 322 -17.46 -5.04 10.30
C LYS A 322 -18.24 -4.77 9.01
N ASP A 323 -18.84 -3.58 8.92
CA ASP A 323 -19.65 -3.18 7.78
C ASP A 323 -18.86 -3.24 6.47
N GLU A 324 -17.56 -2.87 6.48
CA GLU A 324 -16.74 -2.93 5.26
C GLU A 324 -16.40 -4.37 4.84
N GLU A 325 -16.33 -5.29 5.81
CA GLU A 325 -16.17 -6.72 5.51
C GLU A 325 -17.46 -7.29 4.92
N ASP A 326 -18.60 -6.91 5.50
CA ASP A 326 -19.93 -7.29 5.02
C ASP A 326 -20.18 -6.83 3.58
N ASP A 327 -19.84 -5.57 3.27
CA ASP A 327 -19.92 -5.00 1.92
C ASP A 327 -19.10 -5.82 0.90
N MET A 328 -17.92 -6.31 1.29
CA MET A 328 -17.08 -7.11 0.41
C MET A 328 -17.57 -8.55 0.27
N LEU A 329 -18.13 -9.13 1.32
CA LEU A 329 -18.68 -10.48 1.30
C LEU A 329 -19.85 -10.63 0.33
N GLN A 330 -20.57 -9.55 0.02
CA GLN A 330 -21.62 -9.55 -1.01
C GLN A 330 -21.09 -9.93 -2.41
N TYR A 331 -19.78 -9.78 -2.65
CA TYR A 331 -19.13 -10.18 -3.90
C TYR A 331 -18.51 -11.59 -3.84
N ALA A 332 -18.61 -12.29 -2.71
CA ALA A 332 -18.10 -13.64 -2.55
C ALA A 332 -18.93 -14.63 -3.36
N ILE A 333 -18.25 -15.50 -4.11
CA ILE A 333 -18.93 -16.60 -4.79
C ILE A 333 -19.35 -17.61 -3.72
N GLY A 334 -20.65 -17.97 -3.72
CA GLY A 334 -21.22 -18.84 -2.71
C GLY A 334 -21.44 -18.16 -1.35
N TYR A 335 -21.61 -16.84 -1.30
CA TYR A 335 -21.97 -16.13 -0.08
C TYR A 335 -23.14 -16.80 0.68
N ASP A 336 -22.90 -17.09 1.94
CA ASP A 336 -23.85 -17.57 2.96
C ASP A 336 -24.03 -16.49 4.03
N ASP A 337 -25.25 -15.97 4.12
CA ASP A 337 -25.63 -14.94 5.07
C ASP A 337 -25.59 -15.49 6.50
N GLY A 338 -24.58 -15.04 7.25
CA GLY A 338 -24.33 -15.47 8.63
C GLY A 338 -23.13 -16.40 8.78
N ARG A 339 -22.67 -17.14 7.77
CA ARG A 339 -21.48 -18.02 7.91
C ARG A 339 -20.23 -17.50 7.23
N SER A 340 -20.39 -16.63 6.24
CA SER A 340 -19.29 -16.15 5.39
C SER A 340 -18.42 -15.14 6.12
N ARG A 341 -17.10 -15.28 6.00
CA ARG A 341 -16.10 -14.31 6.49
C ARG A 341 -14.93 -14.21 5.54
N LEU A 342 -14.20 -13.10 5.62
CA LEU A 342 -12.96 -12.93 4.87
C LEU A 342 -11.78 -13.39 5.72
N GLY A 343 -11.09 -14.44 5.29
CA GLY A 343 -9.95 -15.02 6.02
C GLY A 343 -8.80 -14.04 6.25
N CYS A 344 -8.73 -12.95 5.49
CA CYS A 344 -7.77 -11.88 5.73
C CYS A 344 -8.08 -11.02 6.97
N GLN A 345 -9.35 -10.98 7.41
CA GLN A 345 -9.80 -10.23 8.58
C GLN A 345 -9.76 -11.04 9.86
N ILE A 346 -9.53 -12.36 9.76
CA ILE A 346 -9.49 -13.26 10.91
C ILE A 346 -8.04 -13.63 11.21
N LYS A 347 -7.64 -13.40 12.46
CA LYS A 347 -6.32 -13.75 12.98
C LYS A 347 -6.36 -15.11 13.66
N VAL A 348 -5.25 -15.82 13.61
CA VAL A 348 -5.03 -17.04 14.39
C VAL A 348 -4.87 -16.63 15.85
N THR A 349 -5.83 -17.00 16.69
CA THR A 349 -5.80 -16.73 18.13
C THR A 349 -5.85 -18.04 18.93
N PRO A 350 -5.47 -18.03 20.22
CA PRO A 350 -5.60 -19.20 21.08
C PRO A 350 -7.04 -19.73 21.15
N GLU A 351 -8.04 -18.84 21.12
CA GLU A 351 -9.46 -19.19 21.17
C GLU A 351 -9.88 -19.95 19.91
N LEU A 352 -9.46 -19.48 18.72
CA LEU A 352 -9.70 -20.16 17.45
C LEU A 352 -9.02 -21.54 17.42
N ALA A 353 -7.77 -21.62 17.90
CA ALA A 353 -7.04 -22.88 17.98
C ALA A 353 -7.72 -23.88 18.93
N ASN A 354 -8.17 -23.40 20.09
CA ASN A 354 -8.91 -24.22 21.05
C ASN A 354 -10.25 -24.69 20.48
N TRP A 355 -10.96 -23.85 19.73
CA TRP A 355 -12.17 -24.26 19.02
C TRP A 355 -11.89 -25.38 18.01
N CYS A 356 -10.84 -25.27 17.19
CA CYS A 356 -10.42 -26.35 16.29
C CYS A 356 -10.02 -27.63 17.03
N ALA A 357 -9.31 -27.51 18.16
CA ALA A 357 -8.95 -28.66 19.00
C ALA A 357 -10.16 -29.40 19.58
N ASN A 358 -11.29 -28.70 19.75
CA ASN A 358 -12.56 -29.27 20.19
C ASN A 358 -13.45 -29.76 19.03
N GLY A 359 -12.90 -29.90 17.82
CA GLY A 359 -13.60 -30.42 16.66
C GLY A 359 -14.17 -29.37 15.71
N GLY A 360 -13.89 -28.08 15.95
CA GLY A 360 -14.21 -26.99 15.04
C GLY A 360 -13.46 -27.10 13.71
N VAL A 361 -14.13 -26.80 12.61
CA VAL A 361 -13.57 -26.90 11.25
C VAL A 361 -13.92 -25.66 10.44
N ILE A 362 -12.90 -25.06 9.82
CA ILE A 362 -13.06 -23.92 8.92
C ILE A 362 -13.36 -24.44 7.51
N ASP A 363 -14.54 -24.12 6.98
CA ASP A 363 -14.97 -24.61 5.68
C ASP A 363 -14.49 -23.66 4.56
N LEU A 364 -14.01 -24.22 3.45
CA LEU A 364 -13.60 -23.45 2.28
C LEU A 364 -14.69 -23.50 1.19
N PRO A 365 -14.90 -22.39 0.46
CA PRO A 365 -15.81 -22.39 -0.67
C PRO A 365 -15.29 -23.23 -1.83
N LYS A 366 -16.22 -23.69 -2.66
CA LYS A 366 -15.91 -24.40 -3.90
C LYS A 366 -15.20 -23.54 -4.94
N TYR A 367 -15.39 -22.23 -4.87
CA TYR A 367 -14.92 -21.25 -5.86
C TYR A 367 -14.19 -20.11 -5.19
#